data_AF-A0A1F8JG41-F1
#
_entry.id   AF-A0A1F8JG41-F1
#
_cell.length_a   1.000
_cell.length_b   1.000
_cell.length_c   1.000
_cell.angle_alpha   90.00
_cell.angle_beta   90.00
_cell.angle_gamma   90.00
#
_symmetry.space_group_name_H-M   'P 1'
#
loop_
_entity.id
_entity.type
_entity.pdbx_description
1 polymer ?
#
loop_
_entity_poly.entity_id
_entity_poly.type
_entity_poly.pdbx_seq_one_letter_code
_entity_poly.pdbx_strand_id
1 'polypeptide(L)'
;MIVSFSNKEKKYLNFFTLLFVFFIIAFPKGGIKIQGIPLTWGYLILGLLAFILIFRDKKYFCKNHLLVLLFLLPFQITSIILIFLNDHTNFGFLFSFFIGFFVLPFIFFFTLSEYIEKIDKDYFFKIFKNAIFFIASYGIFLFFFRIFFGYFFEIPLLTTNFHDFKLLDFSKNIERGNFFKLISTYNNGNLYGICLLIMHPLFNFLEKSLFKKNIVRFSLILTISRTVWIGIFISEFFYNFIIKKNNIKGFFTFGATFLTLFVLLVLLLKKINFNLSFLIDSNLGGRLEIFENFKFLFFSKNPFFAIQEMVYLSVLKDFGLITFILFLISMFSPILIVMYKKEKFSDSNKSILLGLITYLIISFSDGAVPFLPTMAIFWFFSSLMLVNLNNQKYHSNKCF
;
A
#
# COMPACT_ATOMS: atom_id res chain seq x y z
N MET A 1 -20.38 -19.00 -22.67
CA MET A 1 -19.29 -19.14 -23.66
C MET A 1 -17.99 -18.90 -22.91
N ILE A 2 -17.18 -19.94 -22.69
CA ILE A 2 -15.83 -19.78 -22.14
C ILE A 2 -15.05 -19.05 -23.23
N VAL A 3 -14.75 -17.76 -23.02
CA VAL A 3 -13.81 -17.06 -23.90
C VAL A 3 -12.44 -17.64 -23.58
N SER A 4 -12.06 -18.71 -24.27
CA SER A 4 -10.70 -19.22 -24.24
C SER A 4 -9.82 -18.16 -24.88
N PHE A 5 -8.85 -17.65 -24.11
CA PHE A 5 -7.88 -16.72 -24.66
C PHE A 5 -7.11 -17.38 -25.78
N SER A 6 -6.82 -16.60 -26.80
CA SER A 6 -5.71 -16.94 -27.67
C SER A 6 -4.43 -17.00 -26.81
N ASN A 7 -3.50 -17.90 -27.14
CA ASN A 7 -2.19 -17.96 -26.48
C ASN A 7 -1.46 -16.61 -26.49
N LYS A 8 -1.78 -15.74 -27.45
CA LYS A 8 -1.22 -14.39 -27.60
C LYS A 8 -1.72 -13.44 -26.52
N GLU A 9 -3.03 -13.40 -26.23
CA GLU A 9 -3.61 -12.56 -25.18
C GLU A 9 -3.11 -12.94 -23.79
N LYS A 10 -2.98 -14.25 -23.50
CA LYS A 10 -2.42 -14.73 -22.24
C LYS A 10 -0.97 -14.25 -22.03
N LYS A 11 -0.16 -14.22 -23.11
CA LYS A 11 1.22 -13.70 -23.05
C LYS A 11 1.24 -12.20 -22.71
N TYR A 12 0.36 -11.39 -23.31
CA TYR A 12 0.27 -9.96 -23.01
C TYR A 12 -0.16 -9.68 -21.57
N LEU A 13 -1.16 -10.44 -21.07
CA LEU A 13 -1.60 -10.35 -19.68
C LEU A 13 -0.49 -10.69 -18.69
N ASN A 14 0.27 -11.76 -18.95
CA ASN A 14 1.41 -12.13 -18.11
C ASN A 14 2.52 -11.08 -18.16
N PHE A 15 2.77 -10.48 -19.33
CA PHE A 15 3.73 -9.40 -19.47
C PHE A 15 3.30 -8.15 -18.69
N PHE A 16 2.03 -7.75 -18.78
CA PHE A 16 1.49 -6.65 -17.97
C PHE A 16 1.62 -6.93 -16.48
N THR A 17 1.24 -8.13 -16.05
CA THR A 17 1.34 -8.55 -14.64
C THR A 17 2.79 -8.47 -14.15
N LEU A 18 3.75 -8.86 -14.99
CA LEU A 18 5.18 -8.71 -14.71
C LEU A 18 5.57 -7.25 -14.53
N LEU A 19 5.20 -6.38 -15.47
CA LEU A 19 5.51 -4.94 -15.39
C LEU A 19 4.90 -4.29 -14.15
N PHE A 20 3.65 -4.65 -13.81
CA PHE A 20 2.98 -4.17 -12.60
C PHE A 20 3.76 -4.56 -11.35
N VAL A 21 4.06 -5.85 -11.18
CA VAL A 21 4.82 -6.33 -10.02
C VAL A 21 6.22 -5.71 -9.98
N PHE A 22 6.86 -5.54 -11.13
CA PHE A 22 8.19 -4.94 -11.20
C PHE A 22 8.18 -3.46 -10.82
N PHE A 23 7.33 -2.63 -11.42
CA PHE A 23 7.38 -1.18 -11.27
C PHE A 23 6.46 -0.59 -10.20
N ILE A 24 5.50 -1.34 -9.66
CA ILE A 24 4.64 -0.89 -8.54
C ILE A 24 5.04 -1.53 -7.23
N ILE A 25 5.58 -2.76 -7.25
CA ILE A 25 5.96 -3.49 -6.03
C ILE A 25 7.49 -3.49 -5.87
N ALA A 26 8.25 -3.96 -6.86
CA ALA A 26 9.70 -4.13 -6.68
C ALA A 26 10.49 -2.83 -6.78
N PHE A 27 10.13 -1.91 -7.69
CA PHE A 27 10.85 -0.66 -7.97
C PHE A 27 9.91 0.55 -8.09
N PRO A 28 9.14 0.88 -7.04
CA PRO A 28 8.08 1.88 -7.12
C PRO A 28 8.56 3.32 -7.24
N LYS A 29 9.85 3.59 -6.98
CA LYS A 29 10.44 4.93 -7.03
C LYS A 29 11.31 5.18 -8.27
N GLY A 30 11.41 4.22 -9.18
CA GLY A 30 12.06 4.46 -10.47
C GLY A 30 11.26 5.46 -11.30
N GLY A 31 11.91 6.53 -11.77
CA GLY A 31 11.26 7.58 -12.54
C GLY A 31 11.97 8.93 -12.51
N ILE A 32 11.22 9.97 -12.88
CA ILE A 32 11.67 11.36 -12.94
C ILE A 32 10.75 12.27 -12.11
N LYS A 33 11.17 13.51 -11.87
CA LYS A 33 10.31 14.56 -11.32
C LYS A 33 10.09 15.61 -12.39
N ILE A 34 8.85 16.07 -12.53
CA ILE A 34 8.50 17.21 -13.39
C ILE A 34 7.91 18.26 -12.46
N GLN A 35 8.56 19.43 -12.36
CA GLN A 35 8.14 20.52 -11.47
C GLN A 35 7.90 20.06 -10.00
N GLY A 36 8.76 19.17 -9.50
CA GLY A 36 8.67 18.61 -8.15
C GLY A 36 7.70 17.44 -7.98
N ILE A 37 6.85 17.15 -8.98
CA ILE A 37 5.90 16.03 -8.95
C ILE A 37 6.60 14.75 -9.40
N PRO A 38 6.59 13.67 -8.60
CA PRO A 38 7.20 12.40 -9.00
C PRO A 38 6.35 11.68 -10.05
N LEU A 39 6.96 11.36 -11.18
CA LEU A 39 6.39 10.57 -12.27
C LEU A 39 7.16 9.24 -12.36
N THR A 40 6.59 8.19 -11.78
CA THR A 40 7.23 6.87 -11.70
C THR A 40 6.83 5.98 -12.86
N TRP A 41 7.70 5.04 -13.23
CA TRP A 41 7.46 4.13 -14.35
C TRP A 41 6.17 3.32 -14.20
N GLY A 42 5.88 2.86 -12.98
CA GLY A 42 4.67 2.09 -12.71
C GLY A 42 3.40 2.90 -12.98
N TYR A 43 3.37 4.18 -12.61
CA TYR A 43 2.22 5.05 -12.82
C TYR A 43 2.08 5.46 -14.28
N LEU A 44 3.20 5.67 -14.99
CA LEU A 44 3.20 5.88 -16.44
C LEU A 44 2.62 4.67 -17.19
N ILE A 45 3.06 3.46 -16.85
CA ILE A 45 2.56 2.23 -17.46
C ILE A 45 1.06 2.08 -17.18
N LEU A 46 0.61 2.29 -15.94
CA LEU A 46 -0.82 2.24 -15.59
C LEU A 46 -1.63 3.29 -16.36
N GLY A 47 -1.15 4.52 -16.46
CA GLY A 47 -1.82 5.61 -17.17
C GLY A 47 -1.93 5.36 -18.67
N LEU A 48 -0.82 4.95 -19.32
CA LEU A 48 -0.80 4.63 -20.74
C LEU A 48 -1.73 3.45 -21.07
N LEU A 49 -1.71 2.41 -20.24
CA LEU A 49 -2.60 1.26 -20.42
C LEU A 49 -4.06 1.65 -20.23
N ALA A 50 -4.38 2.40 -19.17
CA ALA A 50 -5.73 2.89 -18.96
C ALA A 50 -6.21 3.73 -20.15
N PHE A 51 -5.36 4.62 -20.67
CA PHE A 51 -5.65 5.42 -21.85
C PHE A 51 -5.99 4.56 -23.07
N ILE A 52 -5.14 3.59 -23.42
CA ILE A 52 -5.37 2.67 -24.55
C ILE A 52 -6.69 1.90 -24.37
N LEU A 53 -6.96 1.41 -23.16
CA LEU A 53 -8.14 0.60 -22.86
C LEU A 53 -9.45 1.39 -22.85
N ILE A 54 -9.41 2.70 -22.62
CA ILE A 54 -10.58 3.57 -22.68
C ILE A 54 -11.16 3.65 -24.10
N PHE A 55 -10.32 3.56 -25.15
CA PHE A 55 -10.75 3.66 -26.55
C PHE A 55 -11.13 2.32 -27.20
N ARG A 56 -11.19 1.23 -26.43
CA ARG A 56 -11.60 -0.07 -26.96
C ARG A 56 -13.11 -0.14 -27.18
N ASP A 57 -13.54 -0.72 -28.31
CA ASP A 57 -14.94 -0.78 -28.73
C ASP A 57 -15.87 -1.52 -27.76
N LYS A 58 -15.38 -2.60 -27.14
CA LYS A 58 -16.15 -3.38 -26.17
C LYS A 58 -15.55 -3.22 -24.79
N LYS A 59 -16.34 -2.79 -23.81
CA LYS A 59 -15.94 -2.72 -22.41
C LYS A 59 -16.78 -3.73 -21.63
N TYR A 60 -16.10 -4.47 -20.76
CA TYR A 60 -16.75 -5.43 -19.88
C TYR A 60 -16.56 -4.95 -18.46
N PHE A 61 -17.66 -4.78 -17.74
CA PHE A 61 -17.62 -4.26 -16.38
C PHE A 61 -18.02 -5.31 -15.34
N CYS A 62 -17.17 -5.47 -14.33
CA CYS A 62 -17.48 -6.27 -13.16
C CYS A 62 -18.41 -5.48 -12.23
N LYS A 63 -19.60 -6.01 -11.94
CA LYS A 63 -20.62 -5.32 -11.11
C LYS A 63 -20.10 -4.88 -9.75
N ASN A 64 -19.29 -5.71 -9.08
CA ASN A 64 -18.74 -5.40 -7.76
C ASN A 64 -17.77 -4.22 -7.81
N HIS A 65 -16.97 -4.12 -8.87
CA HIS A 65 -16.04 -3.03 -9.09
C HIS A 65 -16.78 -1.71 -9.34
N LEU A 66 -17.87 -1.74 -10.14
CA LEU A 66 -18.74 -0.59 -10.33
C LEU A 66 -19.41 -0.14 -9.02
N LEU A 67 -19.83 -1.08 -8.17
CA LEU A 67 -20.39 -0.74 -6.85
C LEU A 67 -19.36 -0.01 -5.97
N VAL A 68 -18.09 -0.43 -5.96
CA VAL A 68 -17.03 0.29 -5.25
C VAL A 68 -16.87 1.72 -5.78
N LEU A 69 -16.87 1.91 -7.10
CA LEU A 69 -16.81 3.25 -7.69
C LEU A 69 -18.00 4.10 -7.26
N LEU A 70 -19.22 3.54 -7.23
CA LEU A 70 -20.40 4.26 -6.75
C LEU A 70 -20.29 4.68 -5.28
N PHE A 71 -19.73 3.83 -4.41
CA PHE A 71 -19.48 4.20 -3.01
C PHE A 71 -18.37 5.24 -2.83
N LEU A 72 -17.47 5.37 -3.81
CA LEU A 72 -16.39 6.35 -3.82
C LEU A 72 -16.84 7.74 -4.28
N LEU A 73 -17.86 7.81 -5.15
CA LEU A 73 -18.38 9.06 -5.73
C LEU A 73 -18.76 10.12 -4.69
N PRO A 74 -19.50 9.81 -3.60
CA PRO A 74 -19.84 10.83 -2.60
C PRO A 74 -18.61 11.52 -2.01
N PHE A 75 -17.58 10.76 -1.64
CA PHE A 75 -16.33 11.33 -1.12
C PHE A 75 -15.59 12.17 -2.17
N GLN A 76 -15.54 11.68 -3.41
CA GLN A 76 -14.92 12.40 -4.53
C GLN A 76 -15.61 13.75 -4.79
N ILE A 77 -16.95 13.76 -4.81
CA ILE A 77 -17.74 14.98 -5.05
C ILE A 77 -17.55 15.97 -3.92
N THR A 78 -17.71 15.55 -2.66
CA THR A 78 -17.59 16.46 -1.52
C THR A 78 -16.16 17.00 -1.37
N SER A 79 -15.15 16.18 -1.61
CA SER A 79 -13.75 16.63 -1.57
C SER A 79 -13.43 17.65 -2.67
N ILE A 80 -13.91 17.46 -3.91
CA ILE A 80 -13.75 18.46 -4.98
C ILE A 80 -14.40 19.78 -4.59
N ILE A 81 -15.66 19.74 -4.12
CA ILE A 81 -16.39 20.95 -3.72
C ILE A 81 -15.61 21.71 -2.64
N LEU A 82 -15.13 21.01 -1.61
CA LEU A 82 -14.41 21.65 -0.51
C LEU A 82 -13.04 22.20 -0.93
N ILE A 83 -12.30 21.48 -1.78
CA ILE A 83 -11.03 21.98 -2.32
C ILE A 83 -11.25 23.23 -3.18
N PHE A 84 -12.34 23.26 -3.95
CA PHE A 84 -12.67 24.41 -4.77
C PHE A 84 -13.12 25.62 -3.95
N LEU A 85 -13.87 25.40 -2.86
CA LEU A 85 -14.36 26.47 -2.00
C LEU A 85 -13.30 27.05 -1.05
N ASN A 86 -12.37 26.22 -0.58
CA ASN A 86 -11.40 26.60 0.45
C ASN A 86 -9.96 26.77 -0.07
N ASP A 87 -9.74 26.60 -1.38
CA ASP A 87 -8.42 26.54 -2.02
C ASP A 87 -7.52 25.39 -1.53
N HIS A 88 -6.31 25.34 -2.08
CA HIS A 88 -5.26 24.40 -1.73
C HIS A 88 -3.93 25.12 -1.52
N THR A 89 -3.07 24.54 -0.68
CA THR A 89 -1.76 25.13 -0.32
C THR A 89 -0.57 24.49 -1.03
N ASN A 90 -0.70 23.23 -1.47
CA ASN A 90 0.39 22.50 -2.12
C ASN A 90 -0.12 21.71 -3.34
N PHE A 91 0.32 22.12 -4.52
CA PHE A 91 -0.09 21.50 -5.79
C PHE A 91 0.38 20.04 -5.91
N GLY A 92 1.56 19.69 -5.40
CA GLY A 92 2.07 18.32 -5.45
C GLY A 92 1.22 17.35 -4.63
N PHE A 93 0.77 17.76 -3.44
CA PHE A 93 -0.14 16.96 -2.62
C PHE A 93 -1.56 16.91 -3.19
N LEU A 94 -2.03 18.00 -3.80
CA LEU A 94 -3.29 17.99 -4.54
C LEU A 94 -3.25 16.99 -5.70
N PHE A 95 -2.17 17.00 -6.48
CA PHE A 95 -1.96 16.06 -7.57
C PHE A 95 -1.91 14.61 -7.07
N SER A 96 -1.19 14.35 -5.98
CA SER A 96 -1.15 13.02 -5.37
C SER A 96 -2.52 12.58 -4.85
N PHE A 97 -3.33 13.49 -4.31
CA PHE A 97 -4.69 13.22 -3.87
C PHE A 97 -5.58 12.81 -5.06
N PHE A 98 -5.56 13.57 -6.16
CA PHE A 98 -6.31 13.24 -7.36
C PHE A 98 -5.89 11.90 -7.97
N ILE A 99 -4.59 11.64 -8.08
CA ILE A 99 -4.11 10.34 -8.54
C ILE A 99 -4.59 9.23 -7.60
N GLY A 100 -4.43 9.42 -6.29
CA GLY A 100 -4.73 8.44 -5.26
C GLY A 100 -6.20 8.03 -5.21
N PHE A 101 -7.12 8.99 -5.32
CA PHE A 101 -8.55 8.78 -5.05
C PHE A 101 -9.47 8.91 -6.26
N PHE A 102 -8.99 9.42 -7.40
CA PHE A 102 -9.81 9.58 -8.62
C PHE A 102 -9.26 8.69 -9.72
N VAL A 103 -7.98 8.90 -10.08
CA VAL A 103 -7.37 8.21 -11.22
C VAL A 103 -7.19 6.73 -10.92
N LEU A 104 -6.50 6.35 -9.85
CA LEU A 104 -6.20 4.95 -9.57
C LEU A 104 -7.45 4.07 -9.34
N PRO A 105 -8.46 4.50 -8.56
CA PRO A 105 -9.70 3.73 -8.44
C PRO A 105 -10.40 3.54 -9.78
N PHE A 106 -10.47 4.59 -10.61
CA PHE A 106 -11.01 4.47 -11.96
C PHE A 106 -10.20 3.48 -12.79
N ILE A 107 -8.87 3.53 -12.72
CA ILE A 107 -8.02 2.58 -13.43
C ILE A 107 -8.33 1.14 -13.00
N PHE A 108 -8.31 0.82 -11.70
CA PHE A 108 -8.44 -0.56 -11.22
C PHE A 108 -9.87 -1.11 -11.21
N PHE A 109 -10.88 -0.27 -10.98
CA PHE A 109 -12.28 -0.71 -10.89
C PHE A 109 -13.08 -0.49 -12.17
N PHE A 110 -12.63 0.38 -13.07
CA PHE A 110 -13.27 0.58 -14.37
C PHE A 110 -12.43 -0.04 -15.47
N THR A 111 -11.28 0.56 -15.80
CA THR A 111 -10.52 0.21 -17.02
C THR A 111 -9.87 -1.18 -16.98
N LEU A 112 -9.29 -1.57 -15.84
CA LEU A 112 -8.58 -2.83 -15.67
C LEU A 112 -9.43 -3.93 -15.04
N SER A 113 -10.69 -3.66 -14.70
CA SER A 113 -11.56 -4.60 -13.97
C SER A 113 -11.61 -5.99 -14.61
N GLU A 114 -11.91 -6.03 -15.92
CA GLU A 114 -11.92 -7.25 -16.73
C GLU A 114 -10.55 -7.96 -16.76
N TYR A 115 -9.45 -7.21 -16.91
CA TYR A 115 -8.11 -7.78 -17.01
C TYR A 115 -7.65 -8.39 -15.69
N ILE A 116 -8.00 -7.77 -14.56
CA ILE A 116 -7.69 -8.29 -13.22
C ILE A 116 -8.44 -9.61 -12.98
N GLU A 117 -9.66 -9.76 -13.49
CA GLU A 117 -10.42 -11.02 -13.45
C GLU A 117 -9.72 -12.15 -14.22
N LYS A 118 -8.98 -11.78 -15.27
CA LYS A 118 -8.31 -12.69 -16.21
C LYS A 118 -6.84 -12.96 -15.88
N ILE A 119 -6.29 -12.37 -14.81
CA ILE A 119 -4.90 -12.60 -14.41
C ILE A 119 -4.67 -14.09 -14.12
N ASP A 120 -3.60 -14.65 -14.70
CA ASP A 120 -3.10 -15.97 -14.32
C ASP A 120 -2.56 -15.89 -12.89
N LYS A 121 -3.36 -16.38 -11.93
CA LYS A 121 -3.07 -16.27 -10.50
C LYS A 121 -1.80 -16.99 -10.11
N ASP A 122 -1.51 -18.14 -10.71
CA ASP A 122 -0.32 -18.92 -10.37
C ASP A 122 0.93 -18.18 -10.83
N TYR A 123 0.89 -17.61 -12.04
CA TYR A 123 1.95 -16.74 -12.53
C TYR A 123 2.12 -15.50 -11.64
N PHE A 124 1.03 -14.77 -11.36
CA PHE A 124 1.05 -13.58 -10.49
C PHE A 124 1.61 -13.91 -9.10
N PHE A 125 1.10 -14.94 -8.43
CA PHE A 125 1.54 -15.34 -7.09
C PHE A 125 3.02 -15.75 -7.06
N LYS A 126 3.51 -16.40 -8.13
CA LYS A 126 4.93 -16.75 -8.26
C LYS A 126 5.82 -15.52 -8.35
N ILE A 127 5.49 -14.55 -9.20
CA ILE A 127 6.31 -13.32 -9.34
C ILE A 127 6.15 -12.40 -8.13
N PHE A 128 4.94 -12.31 -7.56
CA PHE A 128 4.63 -11.50 -6.39
C PHE A 128 5.46 -11.94 -5.18
N LYS A 129 5.45 -13.22 -4.82
CA LYS A 129 6.22 -13.69 -3.65
C LYS A 129 7.73 -13.48 -3.82
N ASN A 130 8.23 -13.64 -5.05
CA ASN A 130 9.63 -13.39 -5.37
C ASN A 130 9.97 -11.90 -5.27
N ALA A 131 9.09 -11.01 -5.73
CA ALA A 131 9.26 -9.57 -5.60
C ALA A 131 9.27 -9.12 -4.13
N ILE A 132 8.34 -9.63 -3.30
CA ILE A 132 8.32 -9.34 -1.85
C ILE A 132 9.61 -9.81 -1.17
N PHE A 133 10.06 -11.03 -1.47
CA PHE A 133 11.31 -11.55 -0.93
C PHE A 133 12.52 -10.72 -1.39
N PHE A 134 12.54 -10.30 -2.66
CA PHE A 134 13.57 -9.45 -3.22
C PHE A 134 13.64 -8.09 -2.51
N ILE A 135 12.53 -7.36 -2.39
CA ILE A 135 12.54 -6.04 -1.74
C ILE A 135 12.93 -6.11 -0.27
N ALA A 136 12.58 -7.20 0.43
CA ALA A 136 13.01 -7.42 1.81
C ALA A 136 14.51 -7.69 1.90
N SER A 137 15.02 -8.60 1.06
CA SER A 137 16.44 -8.95 1.03
C SER A 137 17.30 -7.76 0.61
N TYR A 138 16.89 -7.04 -0.44
CA TYR A 138 17.54 -5.82 -0.91
C TYR A 138 17.51 -4.72 0.16
N GLY A 139 16.38 -4.57 0.88
CA GLY A 139 16.27 -3.61 1.97
C GLY A 139 17.26 -3.90 3.11
N ILE A 140 17.38 -5.17 3.52
CA ILE A 140 18.33 -5.60 4.55
C ILE A 140 19.76 -5.37 4.08
N PHE A 141 20.08 -5.78 2.84
CA PHE A 141 21.38 -5.52 2.23
C PHE A 141 21.70 -4.03 2.26
N LEU A 142 20.80 -3.18 1.77
CA LEU A 142 20.99 -1.73 1.67
C LEU A 142 21.18 -1.09 3.06
N PHE A 143 20.42 -1.56 4.06
CA PHE A 143 20.53 -1.12 5.44
C PHE A 143 21.94 -1.38 6.01
N PHE A 144 22.44 -2.61 5.89
CA PHE A 144 23.78 -2.93 6.36
C PHE A 144 24.87 -2.29 5.49
N PHE A 145 24.68 -2.22 4.18
CA PHE A 145 25.59 -1.54 3.27
C PHE A 145 25.80 -0.08 3.68
N ARG A 146 24.73 0.66 4.00
CA ARG A 146 24.83 2.05 4.49
C ARG A 146 25.61 2.16 5.80
N ILE A 147 25.44 1.20 6.72
CA ILE A 147 26.15 1.15 8.00
C ILE A 147 27.66 0.95 7.77
N PHE A 148 28.04 0.08 6.84
CA PHE A 148 29.45 -0.23 6.59
C PHE A 148 30.17 0.80 5.72
N PHE A 149 29.51 1.31 4.67
CA PHE A 149 30.16 2.14 3.65
C PHE A 149 29.85 3.64 3.76
N GLY A 150 28.87 4.03 4.56
CA GLY A 150 28.54 5.45 4.74
C GLY A 150 27.68 6.08 3.64
N TYR A 151 27.26 5.32 2.62
CA TYR A 151 26.35 5.78 1.56
C TYR A 151 25.39 4.66 1.11
N PHE A 152 24.31 5.02 0.41
CA PHE A 152 23.35 4.06 -0.14
C PHE A 152 23.78 3.55 -1.52
N PHE A 153 23.60 2.25 -1.78
CA PHE A 153 23.69 1.70 -3.12
C PHE A 153 22.43 2.08 -3.92
N GLU A 154 22.60 2.97 -4.90
CA GLU A 154 21.51 3.54 -5.68
C GLU A 154 21.74 3.31 -7.18
N ILE A 155 20.71 2.81 -7.87
CA ILE A 155 20.65 2.75 -9.33
C ILE A 155 19.64 3.83 -9.79
N PRO A 156 20.11 4.95 -10.39
CA PRO A 156 19.23 6.02 -10.82
C PRO A 156 18.21 5.51 -11.85
N LEU A 157 17.01 6.09 -11.85
CA LEU A 157 15.85 5.68 -12.65
C LEU A 157 15.25 4.32 -12.29
N LEU A 158 15.92 3.48 -11.48
CA LEU A 158 15.41 2.16 -11.10
C LEU A 158 15.05 2.10 -9.61
N THR A 159 16.04 2.26 -8.73
CA THR A 159 15.82 2.24 -7.28
C THR A 159 15.50 3.62 -6.74
N THR A 160 16.00 4.68 -7.40
CA THR A 160 15.75 6.07 -7.05
C THR A 160 15.27 6.86 -8.25
N ASN A 161 14.48 7.91 -8.02
CA ASN A 161 14.19 8.87 -9.07
C ASN A 161 15.50 9.55 -9.47
N PHE A 162 15.63 9.91 -10.75
CA PHE A 162 16.82 10.60 -11.25
C PHE A 162 17.18 11.84 -10.43
N HIS A 163 16.17 12.63 -10.07
CA HIS A 163 16.32 13.89 -9.33
C HIS A 163 16.54 13.68 -7.82
N ASP A 164 16.41 12.44 -7.31
CA ASP A 164 16.66 12.09 -5.91
C ASP A 164 18.02 11.39 -5.72
N PHE A 165 18.79 11.21 -6.80
CA PHE A 165 20.04 10.46 -6.76
C PHE A 165 21.04 11.11 -5.81
N LYS A 166 21.60 10.32 -4.88
CA LYS A 166 22.50 10.75 -3.79
C LYS A 166 21.90 11.75 -2.79
N LEU A 167 20.59 11.97 -2.83
CA LEU A 167 19.88 12.85 -1.90
C LEU A 167 19.10 12.07 -0.83
N LEU A 168 19.18 10.73 -0.83
CA LEU A 168 18.40 9.91 0.09
C LEU A 168 18.69 10.21 1.55
N ASP A 169 19.95 10.41 1.94
CA ASP A 169 20.32 10.73 3.32
C ASP A 169 19.57 11.98 3.83
N PHE A 170 19.52 13.03 3.02
CA PHE A 170 19.07 14.36 3.46
C PHE A 170 17.58 14.66 3.24
N SER A 171 16.85 13.89 2.42
CA SER A 171 15.59 14.39 1.83
C SER A 171 14.30 13.65 2.18
N LYS A 172 14.31 12.60 3.04
CA LYS A 172 13.14 11.70 3.18
C LYS A 172 12.80 11.21 4.60
N ASN A 173 13.21 11.94 5.66
CA ASN A 173 12.97 11.57 7.06
C ASN A 173 13.45 10.14 7.39
N ILE A 174 14.57 9.74 6.78
CA ILE A 174 15.19 8.43 6.95
C ILE A 174 16.17 8.46 8.12
N GLU A 175 16.81 9.61 8.33
CA GLU A 175 17.73 9.86 9.43
C GLU A 175 17.03 9.85 10.79
N ARG A 176 17.69 9.22 11.75
CA ARG A 176 17.35 9.27 13.18
C ARG A 176 18.59 9.67 13.98
N GLY A 177 19.29 10.73 13.56
CA GLY A 177 20.66 11.00 14.02
C GLY A 177 21.63 10.09 13.26
N ASN A 178 22.53 9.38 13.96
CA ASN A 178 23.59 8.56 13.33
C ASN A 178 23.11 7.24 12.69
N PHE A 179 21.80 7.02 12.55
CA PHE A 179 21.24 5.77 12.07
C PHE A 179 20.07 6.01 11.12
N PHE A 180 19.79 5.00 10.29
CA PHE A 180 18.84 5.11 9.19
C PHE A 180 17.80 4.01 9.27
N LYS A 181 16.57 4.32 8.88
CA LYS A 181 15.52 3.31 8.68
C LYS A 181 15.84 2.44 7.47
N LEU A 182 15.42 1.17 7.49
CA LEU A 182 15.40 0.37 6.27
C LEU A 182 14.40 0.96 5.28
N ILE A 183 14.86 1.29 4.06
CA ILE A 183 14.06 1.94 3.01
C ILE A 183 13.78 1.07 1.77
N SER A 184 14.65 0.09 1.48
CA SER A 184 14.63 -0.67 0.22
C SER A 184 14.48 0.26 -1.02
N THR A 185 13.85 -0.23 -2.10
CA THR A 185 13.54 0.53 -3.32
C THR A 185 12.40 1.55 -3.17
N TYR A 186 11.83 1.67 -1.97
CA TYR A 186 10.75 2.60 -1.66
C TYR A 186 11.27 3.95 -1.17
N ASN A 187 12.57 4.05 -0.85
CA ASN A 187 13.27 5.27 -0.46
C ASN A 187 12.65 5.97 0.77
N ASN A 188 11.85 5.27 1.56
CA ASN A 188 11.31 5.72 2.85
C ASN A 188 10.83 4.49 3.65
N GLY A 189 11.24 4.38 4.92
CA GLY A 189 11.02 3.17 5.70
C GLY A 189 9.58 2.99 6.18
N ASN A 190 8.85 4.08 6.46
CA ASN A 190 7.43 4.00 6.80
C ASN A 190 6.62 3.56 5.57
N LEU A 191 6.89 4.19 4.41
CA LEU A 191 6.26 3.83 3.13
C LEU A 191 6.50 2.37 2.76
N TYR A 192 7.76 1.90 2.84
CA TYR A 192 8.12 0.50 2.63
C TYR A 192 7.31 -0.41 3.55
N GLY A 193 7.31 -0.12 4.85
CA GLY A 193 6.63 -0.93 5.86
C GLY A 193 5.12 -1.00 5.63
N ILE A 194 4.46 0.13 5.39
CA ILE A 194 3.02 0.20 5.14
C ILE A 194 2.63 -0.58 3.88
N CYS A 195 3.35 -0.38 2.77
CA CYS A 195 3.10 -1.11 1.53
C CYS A 195 3.26 -2.61 1.75
N LEU A 196 4.33 -3.02 2.43
CA LEU A 196 4.60 -4.42 2.69
C LEU A 196 3.57 -5.04 3.65
N LEU A 197 3.03 -4.29 4.62
CA LEU A 197 1.96 -4.74 5.51
C LEU A 197 0.65 -5.04 4.78
N ILE A 198 0.28 -4.26 3.76
CA ILE A 198 -0.86 -4.58 2.88
C ILE A 198 -0.65 -5.96 2.22
N MET A 199 0.57 -6.24 1.80
CA MET A 199 0.94 -7.43 1.02
C MET A 199 1.28 -8.64 1.91
N HIS A 200 1.56 -8.41 3.19
CA HIS A 200 2.19 -9.37 4.10
C HIS A 200 1.36 -10.65 4.34
N PRO A 201 0.05 -10.59 4.65
CA PRO A 201 -0.71 -11.83 4.88
C PRO A 201 -0.76 -12.72 3.64
N LEU A 202 -0.87 -12.13 2.44
CA LEU A 202 -0.85 -12.91 1.20
C LEU A 202 0.51 -13.55 0.97
N PHE A 203 1.60 -12.82 1.19
CA PHE A 203 2.95 -13.38 1.14
C PHE A 203 3.11 -14.56 2.11
N ASN A 204 2.66 -14.40 3.35
CA ASN A 204 2.70 -15.45 4.37
C ASN A 204 1.88 -16.68 4.01
N PHE A 205 0.76 -16.50 3.31
CA PHE A 205 -0.04 -17.60 2.78
C PHE A 205 0.68 -18.35 1.64
N LEU A 206 1.27 -17.61 0.70
CA LEU A 206 1.88 -18.18 -0.52
C LEU A 206 3.26 -18.81 -0.29
N GLU A 207 4.07 -18.22 0.58
CA GLU A 207 5.42 -18.71 0.86
C GLU A 207 5.38 -19.86 1.86
N LYS A 208 6.18 -20.91 1.61
CA LYS A 208 6.29 -22.07 2.51
C LYS A 208 7.56 -21.99 3.36
N SER A 209 8.62 -21.38 2.83
CA SER A 209 9.91 -21.25 3.50
C SER A 209 9.81 -20.32 4.71
N LEU A 210 10.04 -20.89 5.89
CA LEU A 210 10.10 -20.15 7.16
C LEU A 210 11.22 -19.12 7.16
N PHE A 211 12.35 -19.45 6.53
CA PHE A 211 13.48 -18.53 6.34
C PHE A 211 13.05 -17.26 5.58
N LYS A 212 12.37 -17.41 4.44
CA LYS A 212 11.92 -16.26 3.64
C LYS A 212 10.90 -15.40 4.38
N LYS A 213 9.99 -16.02 5.14
CA LYS A 213 9.05 -15.29 6.02
C LYS A 213 9.78 -14.49 7.09
N ASN A 214 10.78 -15.08 7.72
CA ASN A 214 11.56 -14.40 8.75
C ASN A 214 12.41 -13.26 8.18
N ILE A 215 12.93 -13.39 6.95
CA ILE A 215 13.58 -12.27 6.24
C ILE A 215 12.62 -11.09 6.07
N VAL A 216 11.38 -11.34 5.62
CA VAL A 216 10.36 -10.28 5.45
C VAL A 216 9.94 -9.66 6.79
N ARG A 217 9.81 -10.47 7.85
CA ARG A 217 9.53 -9.94 9.20
C ARG A 217 10.68 -9.10 9.73
N PHE A 218 11.91 -9.57 9.53
CA PHE A 218 13.10 -8.86 9.96
C PHE A 218 13.24 -7.52 9.23
N SER A 219 12.97 -7.46 7.92
CA SER A 219 13.00 -6.21 7.18
C SER A 219 11.94 -5.21 7.66
N LEU A 220 10.74 -5.68 8.04
CA LEU A 220 9.72 -4.84 8.68
C LEU A 220 10.17 -4.30 10.04
N ILE A 221 10.86 -5.11 10.84
CA ILE A 221 11.42 -4.67 12.14
C ILE A 221 12.47 -3.57 11.94
N LEU A 222 13.37 -3.73 10.96
CA LEU A 222 14.43 -2.76 10.63
C LEU A 222 13.92 -1.43 10.04
N THR A 223 12.62 -1.28 9.77
CA THR A 223 12.04 0.03 9.43
C THR A 223 12.08 1.02 10.59
N ILE A 224 12.25 0.54 11.82
CA ILE A 224 12.28 1.35 13.04
C ILE A 224 11.05 2.29 13.10
N SER A 225 9.89 1.72 12.81
CA SER A 225 8.62 2.41 12.79
C SER A 225 7.62 1.71 13.70
N ARG A 226 7.19 2.41 14.76
CA ARG A 226 6.20 1.91 15.73
C ARG A 226 4.92 1.48 15.06
N THR A 227 4.44 2.26 14.08
CA THR A 227 3.24 1.93 13.30
C THR A 227 3.40 0.63 12.51
N VAL A 228 4.58 0.41 11.91
CA VAL A 228 4.87 -0.83 11.16
C VAL A 228 4.94 -2.04 12.09
N TRP A 229 5.53 -1.88 13.28
CA TRP A 229 5.59 -2.92 14.29
C TRP A 229 4.22 -3.31 14.84
N ILE A 230 3.36 -2.32 15.13
CA ILE A 230 1.96 -2.57 15.51
C ILE A 230 1.23 -3.28 14.35
N GLY A 231 1.45 -2.82 13.11
CA GLY A 231 0.87 -3.42 11.92
C GLY A 231 1.24 -4.89 11.72
N ILE A 232 2.50 -5.27 11.92
CA ILE A 232 2.91 -6.68 11.76
C ILE A 232 2.30 -7.56 12.86
N PHE A 233 2.16 -7.05 14.09
CA PHE A 233 1.46 -7.75 15.17
C PHE A 233 -0.01 -7.99 14.83
N ILE A 234 -0.73 -6.96 14.37
CA ILE A 234 -2.13 -7.05 13.94
C ILE A 234 -2.26 -8.05 12.78
N SER A 235 -1.39 -7.94 11.79
CA SER A 235 -1.34 -8.81 10.61
C SER A 235 -1.17 -10.29 10.99
N GLU A 236 -0.21 -10.60 11.86
CA GLU A 236 0.08 -11.96 12.31
C GLU A 236 -0.97 -12.51 13.27
N PHE A 237 -1.54 -11.66 14.14
CA PHE A 237 -2.69 -12.02 14.95
C PHE A 237 -3.82 -12.51 14.05
N PHE A 238 -4.31 -11.67 13.15
CA PHE A 238 -5.41 -12.06 12.28
C PHE A 238 -5.07 -13.26 11.39
N TYR A 239 -3.85 -13.34 10.87
CA TYR A 239 -3.43 -14.47 10.04
C TYR A 239 -3.48 -15.80 10.80
N ASN A 240 -2.96 -15.87 12.03
CA ASN A 240 -2.92 -17.13 12.79
C ASN A 240 -4.30 -17.55 13.31
N PHE A 241 -5.18 -16.61 13.65
CA PHE A 241 -6.53 -16.91 14.14
C PHE A 241 -7.52 -17.19 12.99
N ILE A 242 -7.51 -16.40 11.91
CA ILE A 242 -8.51 -16.49 10.83
C ILE A 242 -8.09 -17.47 9.73
N ILE A 243 -6.82 -17.45 9.28
CA ILE A 243 -6.35 -18.31 8.18
C ILE A 243 -5.94 -19.68 8.70
N LYS A 244 -5.07 -19.71 9.71
CA LYS A 244 -4.58 -20.97 10.30
C LYS A 244 -5.53 -21.59 11.34
N LYS A 245 -6.73 -21.03 11.51
CA LYS A 245 -7.80 -21.55 12.38
C LYS A 245 -7.34 -21.75 13.83
N ASN A 246 -7.18 -20.64 14.55
CA ASN A 246 -6.82 -20.62 15.99
C ASN A 246 -5.47 -21.29 16.31
N ASN A 247 -4.45 -21.08 15.48
CA ASN A 247 -3.11 -21.57 15.78
C ASN A 247 -2.41 -20.68 16.83
N ILE A 248 -2.85 -20.81 18.08
CA ILE A 248 -2.31 -20.08 19.24
C ILE A 248 -0.80 -20.31 19.40
N LYS A 249 -0.33 -21.55 19.17
CA LYS A 249 1.10 -21.88 19.17
C LYS A 249 1.86 -21.09 18.10
N GLY A 250 1.28 -20.94 16.91
CA GLY A 250 1.81 -20.12 15.82
C GLY A 250 1.94 -18.65 16.19
N PHE A 251 0.97 -18.11 16.92
CA PHE A 251 1.02 -16.73 17.40
C PHE A 251 2.09 -16.52 18.49
N PHE A 252 2.19 -17.41 19.46
CA PHE A 252 3.23 -17.32 20.49
C PHE A 252 4.64 -17.53 19.93
N THR A 253 4.81 -18.45 18.98
CA THR A 253 6.11 -18.62 18.29
C THR A 253 6.47 -17.37 17.50
N PHE A 254 5.52 -16.74 16.81
CA PHE A 254 5.74 -15.43 16.21
C PHE A 254 6.15 -14.38 17.26
N GLY A 255 5.37 -14.24 18.34
CA GLY A 255 5.65 -13.27 19.41
C GLY A 255 7.04 -13.44 20.02
N ALA A 256 7.45 -14.69 20.29
CA ALA A 256 8.80 -15.00 20.76
C ALA A 256 9.86 -14.59 19.73
N THR A 257 9.71 -14.98 18.45
CA THR A 257 10.67 -14.59 17.40
C THR A 257 10.75 -13.08 17.21
N PHE A 258 9.61 -12.38 17.24
CA PHE A 258 9.55 -10.93 17.13
C PHE A 258 10.27 -10.28 18.31
N LEU A 259 10.00 -10.72 19.53
CA LEU A 259 10.64 -10.19 20.74
C LEU A 259 12.16 -10.42 20.69
N THR A 260 12.61 -11.62 20.30
CA THR A 260 14.04 -11.90 20.14
C THR A 260 14.69 -10.97 19.10
N LEU A 261 14.09 -10.80 17.92
CA LEU A 261 14.61 -9.90 16.89
C LEU A 261 14.60 -8.43 17.35
N PHE A 262 13.56 -8.03 18.09
CA PHE A 262 13.44 -6.69 18.63
C PHE A 262 14.52 -6.41 19.69
N VAL A 263 14.75 -7.33 20.62
CA VAL A 263 15.81 -7.21 21.64
C VAL A 263 17.18 -7.14 20.97
N LEU A 264 17.44 -8.01 19.98
CA LEU A 264 18.69 -7.96 19.20
C LEU A 264 18.88 -6.62 18.49
N LEU A 265 17.82 -6.06 17.91
CA LEU A 265 17.86 -4.73 17.30
C LEU A 265 18.19 -3.66 18.35
N VAL A 266 17.53 -3.64 19.50
CA VAL A 266 17.78 -2.66 20.57
C VAL A 266 19.22 -2.76 21.07
N LEU A 267 19.76 -3.97 21.25
CA LEU A 267 21.16 -4.19 21.63
C LEU A 267 22.13 -3.65 20.57
N LEU A 268 21.84 -3.89 19.29
CA LEU A 268 22.63 -3.37 18.17
C LEU A 268 22.61 -1.84 18.13
N LEU A 269 21.44 -1.23 18.29
CA LEU A 269 21.28 0.23 18.33
C LEU A 269 22.04 0.84 19.51
N LYS A 270 21.93 0.24 20.70
CA LYS A 270 22.66 0.69 21.90
C LYS A 270 24.18 0.62 21.70
N LYS A 271 24.68 -0.43 21.05
CA LYS A 271 26.12 -0.59 20.75
C LYS A 271 26.66 0.52 19.84
N ILE A 272 25.82 1.11 18.99
CA ILE A 272 26.17 2.20 18.08
C ILE A 272 25.84 3.58 18.71
N ASN A 273 25.63 3.64 20.03
CA ASN A 273 25.28 4.86 20.78
C ASN A 273 24.04 5.59 20.23
N PHE A 274 23.08 4.83 19.71
CA PHE A 274 21.85 5.39 19.18
C PHE A 274 20.91 5.84 20.30
N ASN A 275 20.28 7.02 20.14
CA ASN A 275 19.32 7.52 21.11
C ASN A 275 18.01 6.73 21.05
N LEU A 276 17.70 6.00 22.12
CA LEU A 276 16.49 5.18 22.22
C LEU A 276 15.25 5.98 22.67
N SER A 277 15.37 7.29 22.94
CA SER A 277 14.25 8.13 23.40
C SER A 277 13.06 8.09 22.44
N PHE A 278 13.28 7.91 21.14
CA PHE A 278 12.23 7.82 20.13
C PHE A 278 11.24 6.64 20.38
N LEU A 279 11.66 5.59 21.10
CA LEU A 279 10.78 4.47 21.45
C LEU A 279 9.68 4.92 22.43
N ILE A 280 10.02 5.86 23.31
CA ILE A 280 9.19 6.32 24.43
C ILE A 280 8.60 7.73 24.13
N ASP A 281 8.95 8.33 22.98
CA ASP A 281 8.45 9.65 22.59
C ASP A 281 6.92 9.70 22.53
N SER A 282 6.34 10.44 23.47
CA SER A 282 4.91 10.65 23.62
C SER A 282 4.34 11.63 22.59
N ASN A 283 5.17 12.49 21.99
CA ASN A 283 4.72 13.47 20.99
C ASN A 283 4.50 12.85 19.59
N LEU A 284 4.67 11.53 19.45
CA LEU A 284 4.54 10.81 18.18
C LEU A 284 5.36 11.45 17.03
N GLY A 285 6.50 12.09 17.34
CA GLY A 285 7.28 12.86 16.38
C GLY A 285 6.63 14.18 15.95
N GLY A 286 5.96 14.90 16.85
CA GLY A 286 5.29 16.18 16.58
C GLY A 286 3.88 16.04 15.99
N ARG A 287 3.41 14.81 15.76
CA ARG A 287 2.11 14.55 15.12
C ARG A 287 0.93 14.92 16.01
N LEU A 288 1.13 15.02 17.33
CA LEU A 288 0.08 15.45 18.25
C LEU A 288 -0.23 16.95 18.16
N GLU A 289 0.66 17.77 17.61
CA GLU A 289 0.41 19.20 17.37
C GLU A 289 -0.77 19.43 16.41
N ILE A 290 -1.11 18.43 15.58
CA ILE A 290 -2.30 18.43 14.73
C ILE A 290 -3.59 18.52 15.58
N PHE A 291 -3.57 18.00 16.81
CA PHE A 291 -4.71 18.02 17.73
C PHE A 291 -4.89 19.35 18.46
N GLU A 292 -3.81 20.10 18.71
CA GLU A 292 -3.85 21.26 19.62
C GLU A 292 -4.78 22.39 19.14
N ASN A 293 -5.00 22.49 17.83
CA ASN A 293 -5.90 23.47 17.22
C ASN A 293 -7.09 22.84 16.47
N PHE A 294 -7.38 21.56 16.73
CA PHE A 294 -8.42 20.84 16.00
C PHE A 294 -9.83 21.25 16.46
N LYS A 295 -10.64 21.76 15.53
CA LYS A 295 -12.08 22.05 15.76
C LYS A 295 -12.93 21.05 15.00
N PHE A 296 -13.86 20.39 15.70
CA PHE A 296 -14.86 19.53 15.08
C PHE A 296 -15.86 20.38 14.27
N LEU A 297 -15.77 20.31 12.95
CA LEU A 297 -16.69 20.95 12.02
C LEU A 297 -17.35 19.90 11.13
N PHE A 298 -18.62 20.12 10.75
CA PHE A 298 -19.30 19.27 9.77
C PHE A 298 -18.60 19.29 8.41
N PHE A 299 -18.21 20.49 7.97
CA PHE A 299 -17.36 20.75 6.81
C PHE A 299 -16.22 21.67 7.23
N SER A 300 -15.00 21.36 6.81
CA SER A 300 -13.85 22.21 7.08
C SER A 300 -13.89 23.49 6.25
N LYS A 301 -13.32 24.57 6.80
CA LYS A 301 -13.04 25.83 6.10
C LYS A 301 -11.55 26.04 5.85
N ASN A 302 -10.73 25.06 6.23
CA ASN A 302 -9.29 25.13 6.04
C ASN A 302 -8.95 24.83 4.58
N PRO A 303 -7.92 25.48 4.02
CA PRO A 303 -7.44 25.12 2.70
C PRO A 303 -6.87 23.70 2.73
N PHE A 304 -7.06 22.98 1.64
CA PHE A 304 -6.52 21.63 1.52
C PHE A 304 -4.99 21.67 1.53
N PHE A 305 -4.36 20.91 2.41
CA PHE A 305 -2.91 20.75 2.43
C PHE A 305 -2.52 19.38 1.88
N ALA A 306 -2.93 18.33 2.57
CA ALA A 306 -2.67 16.95 2.19
C ALA A 306 -3.45 16.00 3.12
N ILE A 307 -3.79 14.82 2.61
CA ILE A 307 -4.01 13.67 3.51
C ILE A 307 -2.62 13.25 4.02
N GLN A 308 -2.24 13.76 5.20
CA GLN A 308 -0.93 13.52 5.80
C GLN A 308 -0.81 12.08 6.34
N GLU A 309 0.26 11.80 7.10
CA GLU A 309 0.56 10.47 7.64
C GLU A 309 -0.59 9.90 8.48
N MET A 310 -1.18 10.71 9.37
CA MET A 310 -2.38 10.34 10.15
C MET A 310 -3.66 10.54 9.33
N VAL A 311 -3.88 9.61 8.40
CA VAL A 311 -4.91 9.66 7.34
C VAL A 311 -6.26 10.16 7.83
N TYR A 312 -6.81 9.53 8.87
CA TYR A 312 -8.15 9.82 9.34
C TYR A 312 -8.26 11.22 9.95
N LEU A 313 -7.27 11.63 10.74
CA LEU A 313 -7.23 12.97 11.30
C LEU A 313 -7.03 14.02 10.23
N SER A 314 -6.18 13.76 9.24
CA SER A 314 -5.98 14.69 8.12
C SER A 314 -7.26 14.88 7.31
N VAL A 315 -7.98 13.80 6.99
CA VAL A 315 -9.27 13.91 6.29
C VAL A 315 -10.28 14.68 7.14
N LEU A 316 -10.35 14.40 8.44
CA LEU A 316 -11.26 15.09 9.34
C LEU A 316 -10.92 16.59 9.47
N LYS A 317 -9.63 16.96 9.52
CA LYS A 317 -9.14 18.34 9.59
C LYS A 317 -9.36 19.11 8.29
N ASP A 318 -9.04 18.50 7.16
CA ASP A 318 -9.05 19.19 5.86
C ASP A 318 -10.45 19.19 5.22
N PHE A 319 -11.32 18.23 5.57
CA PHE A 319 -12.65 18.13 4.95
C PHE A 319 -13.85 18.14 5.91
N GLY A 320 -13.65 17.90 7.22
CA GLY A 320 -14.72 17.85 8.21
C GLY A 320 -15.41 16.49 8.35
N LEU A 321 -16.34 16.39 9.30
CA LEU A 321 -16.96 15.14 9.73
C LEU A 321 -17.76 14.42 8.64
N ILE A 322 -18.52 15.15 7.83
CA ILE A 322 -19.38 14.52 6.80
C ILE A 322 -18.51 13.86 5.74
N THR A 323 -17.53 14.58 5.19
CA THR A 323 -16.59 14.04 4.20
C THR A 323 -15.73 12.92 4.79
N PHE A 324 -15.39 12.98 6.08
CA PHE A 324 -14.72 11.89 6.78
C PHE A 324 -15.55 10.60 6.82
N ILE A 325 -16.86 10.69 7.12
CA ILE A 325 -17.74 9.51 7.08
C ILE A 325 -17.81 8.93 5.65
N LEU A 326 -17.95 9.79 4.64
CA LEU A 326 -17.96 9.36 3.23
C LEU A 326 -16.62 8.73 2.82
N PHE A 327 -15.50 9.25 3.32
CA PHE A 327 -14.17 8.67 3.14
C PHE A 327 -14.09 7.26 3.74
N LEU A 328 -14.59 7.06 4.96
CA LEU A 328 -14.64 5.73 5.57
C LEU A 328 -15.50 4.77 4.75
N ILE A 329 -16.70 5.18 4.32
CA ILE A 329 -17.55 4.37 3.46
C ILE A 329 -16.81 3.97 2.19
N SER A 330 -16.12 4.94 1.55
CA SER A 330 -15.38 4.73 0.33
C SER A 330 -14.25 3.71 0.50
N MET A 331 -13.40 3.90 1.52
CA MET A 331 -12.23 3.05 1.78
C MET A 331 -12.62 1.65 2.25
N PHE A 332 -13.71 1.51 3.01
CA PHE A 332 -14.21 0.21 3.47
C PHE A 332 -15.12 -0.48 2.44
N SER A 333 -15.60 0.22 1.40
CA SER A 333 -16.56 -0.35 0.45
C SER A 333 -16.14 -1.67 -0.21
N PRO A 334 -14.88 -1.91 -0.62
CA PRO A 334 -14.50 -3.20 -1.19
C PRO A 334 -14.68 -4.33 -0.18
N ILE A 335 -14.38 -4.08 1.09
CA ILE A 335 -14.51 -5.03 2.19
C ILE A 335 -15.99 -5.28 2.50
N LEU A 336 -16.80 -4.22 2.60
CA LEU A 336 -18.23 -4.31 2.93
C LEU A 336 -19.01 -5.09 1.86
N ILE A 337 -18.76 -4.83 0.57
CA ILE A 337 -19.39 -5.56 -0.54
C ILE A 337 -19.09 -7.05 -0.44
N VAL A 338 -17.84 -7.36 -0.12
CA VAL A 338 -17.33 -8.71 -0.05
C VAL A 338 -17.90 -9.47 1.16
N MET A 339 -18.01 -8.82 2.32
CA MET A 339 -18.66 -9.37 3.51
C MET A 339 -20.17 -9.56 3.32
N TYR A 340 -20.85 -8.62 2.66
CA TYR A 340 -22.30 -8.67 2.45
C TYR A 340 -22.74 -9.89 1.62
N LYS A 341 -21.95 -10.29 0.62
CA LYS A 341 -22.30 -11.40 -0.26
C LYS A 341 -22.25 -12.78 0.40
N LYS A 342 -21.68 -12.92 1.61
CA LYS A 342 -21.57 -14.20 2.37
C LYS A 342 -21.01 -15.39 1.56
N GLU A 343 -20.20 -15.13 0.53
CA GLU A 343 -19.63 -16.17 -0.32
C GLU A 343 -18.44 -16.87 0.36
N LYS A 344 -18.12 -18.10 -0.07
CA LYS A 344 -17.00 -18.86 0.53
C LYS A 344 -15.68 -18.27 0.04
N PHE A 345 -14.98 -17.59 0.94
CA PHE A 345 -13.66 -17.03 0.66
C PHE A 345 -12.60 -18.12 0.52
N SER A 346 -11.86 -18.08 -0.58
CA SER A 346 -10.56 -18.73 -0.66
C SER A 346 -9.60 -18.14 0.39
N ASP A 347 -8.64 -18.93 0.85
CA ASP A 347 -7.68 -18.46 1.85
C ASP A 347 -6.75 -17.36 1.29
N SER A 348 -6.53 -17.32 -0.03
CA SER A 348 -5.87 -16.18 -0.68
C SER A 348 -6.69 -14.90 -0.56
N ASN A 349 -8.02 -14.95 -0.73
CA ASN A 349 -8.87 -13.78 -0.54
C ASN A 349 -8.88 -13.29 0.90
N LYS A 350 -9.01 -14.22 1.85
CA LYS A 350 -8.97 -13.87 3.26
C LYS A 350 -7.64 -13.19 3.57
N SER A 351 -6.53 -13.69 3.02
CA SER A 351 -5.22 -13.07 3.19
C SER A 351 -5.18 -11.64 2.61
N ILE A 352 -5.72 -11.41 1.41
CA ILE A 352 -5.83 -10.05 0.85
C ILE A 352 -6.68 -9.14 1.75
N LEU A 353 -7.87 -9.63 2.16
CA LEU A 353 -8.78 -8.92 3.06
C LEU A 353 -8.08 -8.51 4.36
N LEU A 354 -7.33 -9.42 4.98
CA LEU A 354 -6.56 -9.13 6.19
C LEU A 354 -5.49 -8.06 5.96
N GLY A 355 -4.86 -8.04 4.79
CA GLY A 355 -3.91 -7.00 4.42
C GLY A 355 -4.55 -5.63 4.32
N LEU A 356 -5.71 -5.54 3.66
CA LEU A 356 -6.49 -4.31 3.54
C LEU A 356 -7.01 -3.82 4.91
N ILE A 357 -7.53 -4.72 5.75
CA ILE A 357 -7.95 -4.38 7.12
C ILE A 357 -6.76 -3.88 7.94
N THR A 358 -5.60 -4.55 7.87
CA THR A 358 -4.39 -4.13 8.58
C THR A 358 -4.02 -2.70 8.18
N TYR A 359 -4.04 -2.38 6.89
CA TYR A 359 -3.78 -1.04 6.39
C TYR A 359 -4.77 0.01 6.90
N LEU A 360 -6.06 -0.30 6.88
CA LEU A 360 -7.09 0.61 7.39
C LEU A 360 -6.91 0.85 8.90
N ILE A 361 -6.45 -0.14 9.68
CA ILE A 361 -6.17 0.07 11.11
C ILE A 361 -4.91 0.92 11.31
N ILE A 362 -3.80 0.63 10.64
CA ILE A 362 -2.56 1.41 10.84
C ILE A 362 -2.66 2.84 10.31
N SER A 363 -3.60 3.12 9.40
CA SER A 363 -3.90 4.47 8.88
C SER A 363 -4.37 5.46 9.95
N PHE A 364 -4.73 5.01 11.16
CA PHE A 364 -4.90 5.89 12.32
C PHE A 364 -3.60 6.60 12.73
N SER A 365 -2.45 6.00 12.47
CA SER A 365 -1.14 6.49 12.91
C SER A 365 -0.24 6.89 11.75
N ASP A 366 -0.13 6.06 10.72
CA ASP A 366 0.68 6.33 9.52
C ASP A 366 0.16 5.48 8.36
N GLY A 367 -0.49 6.10 7.39
CA GLY A 367 -1.01 5.43 6.19
C GLY A 367 -0.23 5.74 4.91
N ALA A 368 0.73 6.67 4.94
CA ALA A 368 1.54 7.06 3.77
C ALA A 368 0.73 7.24 2.46
N VAL A 369 -0.50 7.75 2.57
CA VAL A 369 -1.46 7.98 1.47
C VAL A 369 -0.90 8.87 0.35
N PRO A 370 -0.23 10.01 0.63
CA PRO A 370 0.23 10.92 -0.41
C PRO A 370 1.52 10.43 -1.08
N PHE A 371 2.03 9.27 -0.67
CA PHE A 371 3.29 8.74 -1.18
C PHE A 371 3.05 7.52 -2.06
N LEU A 372 3.54 7.61 -3.31
CA LEU A 372 3.52 6.47 -4.24
C LEU A 372 4.43 5.35 -3.70
N PRO A 373 4.00 4.06 -3.69
CA PRO A 373 2.87 3.51 -4.44
C PRO A 373 1.65 3.12 -3.57
N THR A 374 1.51 3.63 -2.35
CA THR A 374 0.58 3.09 -1.32
C THR A 374 -0.83 2.87 -1.86
N MET A 375 -1.43 3.89 -2.48
CA MET A 375 -2.79 3.78 -3.03
C MET A 375 -2.89 2.86 -4.24
N ALA A 376 -1.85 2.77 -5.08
CA ALA A 376 -1.88 1.82 -6.20
C ALA A 376 -1.92 0.38 -5.71
N ILE A 377 -1.16 0.06 -4.66
CA ILE A 377 -1.19 -1.25 -4.01
C ILE A 377 -2.56 -1.49 -3.37
N PHE A 378 -3.07 -0.54 -2.58
CA PHE A 378 -4.37 -0.68 -1.91
C PHE A 378 -5.52 -0.94 -2.89
N TRP A 379 -5.63 -0.15 -3.96
CA TRP A 379 -6.70 -0.29 -4.94
C TRP A 379 -6.55 -1.53 -5.81
N PHE A 380 -5.32 -1.90 -6.19
CA PHE A 380 -5.08 -3.15 -6.90
C PHE A 380 -5.51 -4.37 -6.09
N PHE A 381 -5.11 -4.45 -4.82
CA PHE A 381 -5.48 -5.57 -3.95
C PHE A 381 -6.98 -5.58 -3.63
N SER A 382 -7.60 -4.40 -3.50
CA SER A 382 -9.06 -4.28 -3.40
C SER A 382 -9.76 -4.83 -4.65
N SER A 383 -9.28 -4.49 -5.85
CA SER A 383 -9.82 -5.00 -7.10
C SER A 383 -9.62 -6.52 -7.25
N LEU A 384 -8.44 -7.03 -6.91
CA LEU A 384 -8.12 -8.46 -6.94
C LEU A 384 -8.98 -9.28 -5.96
N MET A 385 -9.32 -8.71 -4.81
CA MET A 385 -10.22 -9.34 -3.84
C MET A 385 -11.65 -9.50 -4.42
N LEU A 386 -12.16 -8.49 -5.12
CA LEU A 386 -13.53 -8.48 -5.68
C LEU A 386 -13.74 -9.47 -6.81
N VAL A 387 -12.69 -9.77 -7.58
CA VAL A 387 -12.72 -10.76 -8.68
C VAL A 387 -13.17 -12.14 -8.19
N ASN A 388 -12.73 -12.54 -7.01
CA ASN A 388 -12.90 -13.90 -6.54
C ASN A 388 -14.32 -14.21 -6.01
N LEU A 389 -15.21 -13.23 -6.02
CA LEU A 389 -16.65 -13.39 -5.81
C LEU A 389 -17.38 -13.75 -7.12
N ASN A 390 -16.88 -13.28 -8.27
CA ASN A 390 -17.55 -13.50 -9.55
C ASN A 390 -17.39 -14.95 -10.04
N ASN A 391 -16.29 -15.63 -9.70
CA ASN A 391 -16.00 -16.99 -10.18
C ASN A 391 -16.81 -18.11 -9.50
N GLN A 392 -17.55 -17.84 -8.41
CA GLN A 392 -18.35 -18.88 -7.73
C GLN A 392 -19.80 -18.95 -8.22
N LYS A 393 -20.24 -17.96 -9.00
CA LYS A 393 -21.57 -17.90 -9.59
C LYS A 393 -21.41 -17.61 -11.08
N TYR A 394 -21.65 -18.65 -11.89
CA TYR A 394 -22.06 -18.57 -13.29
C TYR A 394 -21.03 -18.79 -14.41
N HIS A 395 -21.14 -20.01 -14.94
CA HIS A 395 -21.11 -20.37 -16.37
C HIS A 395 -22.10 -19.59 -17.28
N SER A 396 -22.89 -18.64 -16.77
CA SER A 396 -23.82 -17.82 -17.55
C SER A 396 -24.21 -16.52 -16.83
N ASN A 397 -23.57 -15.40 -17.19
CA ASN A 397 -24.18 -14.06 -17.33
C ASN A 397 -23.30 -12.90 -16.85
N LYS A 398 -22.78 -12.20 -17.87
CA LYS A 398 -22.71 -10.74 -18.04
C LYS A 398 -21.92 -9.94 -16.99
N CYS A 399 -20.61 -9.84 -17.24
CA CYS A 399 -20.04 -8.49 -17.37
C CYS A 399 -20.82 -7.79 -18.50
N PHE A 400 -21.41 -6.63 -18.20
CA PHE A 400 -22.07 -5.80 -19.20
C PHE A 400 -21.04 -5.12 -20.09
#